data_AF-A0A7C9VY78-F1
#
_entry.id   AF-A0A7C9VY78-F1
#
_cell.length_a   1.000
_cell.length_b   1.000
_cell.length_c   1.000
_cell.angle_alpha   90.00
_cell.angle_beta   90.00
_cell.angle_gamma   90.00
#
_symmetry.space_group_name_H-M   'P 1'
#
loop_
_entity.id
_entity.type
_entity.pdbx_description
1 polymer ?
#
loop_
_entity_poly.entity_id
_entity_poly.type
_entity_poly.pdbx_seq_one_letter_code
_entity_poly.pdbx_strand_id
1 'polypeptide(L)'
;MTSIDVVAPPQDVLERTRAAVEPLLRAALADLPDETREVVEYGQSDFTTAALVLLSAETIGDSAAAVRVAVALEFAHQHEQLHADLMARAVSRGHQPSAWVEFGDDRAVSAADALLSLAFARLTKPEVMILNVALLSVVDGYVQEIEMGERDDVDMAEHLGVAAAKHSALTACACELGALAAGASRSQAEHFREFGDDVGLARKHVDDVEAIWGGATVSGRPLYDDLAHRRRTLPVLAAIDAGTDVYGVAAEPRELADLVEQAGGRKWCEQQAELLLARALNHLRQVKPRARAADELFGLAREVTTARCARARTPAPVVPSQSTAESRADQTLA
;
A
#
# COMPACT_ATOMS: atom_id res chain seq x y z
N MET A 1 -13.93 12.28 -37.09
CA MET A 1 -14.33 12.50 -35.69
C MET A 1 -13.27 11.85 -34.84
N THR A 2 -12.33 12.63 -34.33
CA THR A 2 -11.35 12.19 -33.34
C THR A 2 -12.14 11.77 -32.11
N SER A 3 -12.17 10.48 -31.82
CA SER A 3 -12.64 9.98 -30.53
C SER A 3 -11.85 10.74 -29.46
N ILE A 4 -12.54 11.52 -28.63
CA ILE A 4 -11.93 12.02 -27.41
C ILE A 4 -11.69 10.76 -26.59
N ASP A 5 -10.44 10.31 -26.50
CA ASP A 5 -10.06 9.23 -25.61
C ASP A 5 -10.32 9.71 -24.19
N VAL A 6 -11.50 9.38 -23.66
CA VAL A 6 -11.84 9.64 -22.27
C VAL A 6 -10.93 8.76 -21.42
N VAL A 7 -10.11 9.39 -20.58
CA VAL A 7 -9.27 8.70 -19.59
C VAL A 7 -10.19 7.90 -18.68
N ALA A 8 -9.98 6.59 -18.60
CA ALA A 8 -10.80 5.74 -17.74
C ALA A 8 -10.61 6.14 -16.26
N PRO A 9 -11.68 6.15 -15.46
CA PRO A 9 -11.55 6.35 -14.02
C PRO A 9 -10.74 5.19 -13.40
N PRO A 10 -10.06 5.41 -12.27
CA PRO A 10 -9.22 4.39 -11.63
C PRO A 10 -9.94 3.06 -11.36
N GLN A 11 -11.24 3.09 -11.02
CA GLN A 11 -12.05 1.88 -10.81
C GLN A 11 -12.15 1.02 -12.08
N ASP A 12 -12.46 1.61 -13.22
CA ASP A 12 -12.50 0.89 -14.51
C ASP A 12 -11.14 0.29 -14.87
N VAL A 13 -10.04 0.99 -14.53
CA VAL A 13 -8.67 0.47 -14.73
C VAL A 13 -8.44 -0.79 -13.89
N LEU A 14 -8.84 -0.78 -12.61
CA LEU A 14 -8.71 -1.92 -11.71
C LEU A 14 -9.60 -3.08 -12.15
N GLU A 15 -10.83 -2.82 -12.60
CA GLU A 15 -11.74 -3.85 -13.13
C GLU A 15 -11.16 -4.53 -14.38
N ARG A 16 -10.62 -3.75 -15.33
CA ARG A 16 -9.94 -4.30 -16.53
C ARG A 16 -8.71 -5.11 -16.14
N THR A 17 -7.93 -4.63 -15.19
CA THR A 17 -6.74 -5.33 -14.67
C THR A 17 -7.14 -6.67 -14.04
N ARG A 18 -8.13 -6.65 -13.16
CA ARG A 18 -8.67 -7.86 -12.51
C ARG A 18 -9.12 -8.88 -13.55
N ALA A 19 -9.89 -8.45 -14.56
CA ALA A 19 -10.35 -9.34 -15.62
C ALA A 19 -9.20 -10.00 -16.41
N ALA A 20 -8.07 -9.31 -16.58
CA ALA A 20 -6.89 -9.84 -17.28
C ALA A 20 -6.02 -10.76 -16.41
N VAL A 21 -5.94 -10.49 -15.10
CA VAL A 21 -4.95 -11.10 -14.19
C VAL A 21 -5.54 -12.19 -13.31
N GLU A 22 -6.75 -11.98 -12.78
CA GLU A 22 -7.37 -12.89 -11.81
C GLU A 22 -7.52 -14.34 -12.31
N PRO A 23 -7.91 -14.62 -13.57
CA PRO A 23 -8.00 -16.00 -14.03
C PRO A 23 -6.66 -16.74 -14.01
N LEU A 24 -5.57 -16.04 -14.33
CA LEU A 24 -4.22 -16.60 -14.34
C LEU A 24 -3.67 -16.78 -12.92
N LEU A 25 -4.03 -15.86 -12.02
CA LEU A 25 -3.75 -15.96 -10.60
C LEU A 25 -4.45 -17.20 -10.00
N ARG A 26 -5.76 -17.36 -10.22
CA ARG A 26 -6.50 -18.53 -9.72
C ARG A 26 -5.99 -19.85 -10.31
N ALA A 27 -5.65 -19.87 -11.60
CA ALA A 27 -5.08 -21.06 -12.23
C ALA A 27 -3.76 -21.48 -11.58
N ALA A 28 -2.92 -20.52 -11.18
CA ALA A 28 -1.68 -20.78 -10.46
C ALA A 28 -1.89 -21.40 -9.08
N LEU A 29 -2.91 -20.90 -8.36
CA LEU A 29 -3.20 -21.33 -6.99
C LEU A 29 -3.85 -22.71 -6.97
N ALA A 30 -4.49 -23.14 -8.06
CA ALA A 30 -5.10 -24.45 -8.18
C ALA A 30 -4.11 -25.61 -8.00
N ASP A 31 -2.82 -25.40 -8.29
CA ASP A 31 -1.77 -26.39 -8.15
C ASP A 31 -1.17 -26.47 -6.72
N LEU A 32 -1.57 -25.56 -5.82
CA LEU A 32 -1.13 -25.59 -4.42
C LEU A 32 -1.88 -26.66 -3.61
N PRO A 33 -1.27 -27.22 -2.55
CA PRO A 33 -1.99 -28.00 -1.55
C PRO A 33 -3.19 -27.23 -1.00
N ASP A 34 -4.30 -27.92 -0.75
CA ASP A 34 -5.57 -27.31 -0.33
C ASP A 34 -5.39 -26.40 0.91
N GLU A 35 -4.57 -26.84 1.88
CA GLU A 35 -4.30 -26.08 3.10
C GLU A 35 -3.50 -24.80 2.84
N THR A 36 -2.66 -24.77 1.81
CA THR A 36 -1.91 -23.55 1.43
C THR A 36 -2.81 -22.63 0.60
N ARG A 37 -3.55 -23.20 -0.34
CA ARG A 37 -4.49 -22.45 -1.20
C ARG A 37 -5.52 -21.69 -0.38
N GLU A 38 -6.10 -22.33 0.64
CA GLU A 38 -7.08 -21.71 1.54
C GLU A 38 -6.55 -20.42 2.18
N VAL A 39 -5.32 -20.42 2.67
CA VAL A 39 -4.69 -19.25 3.31
C VAL A 39 -4.45 -18.13 2.29
N VAL A 40 -3.98 -18.49 1.10
CA VAL A 40 -3.71 -17.52 0.03
C VAL A 40 -4.99 -16.89 -0.50
N GLU A 41 -6.04 -17.68 -0.72
CA GLU A 41 -7.35 -17.22 -1.20
C GLU A 41 -8.12 -16.42 -0.14
N TYR A 42 -7.80 -16.62 1.14
CA TYR A 42 -8.30 -15.78 2.22
C TYR A 42 -7.75 -14.35 2.15
N GLY A 43 -6.52 -14.20 1.63
CA GLY A 43 -5.94 -12.89 1.37
C GLY A 43 -6.70 -12.13 0.28
N GLN A 44 -6.87 -10.82 0.46
CA GLN A 44 -7.51 -9.96 -0.53
C GLN A 44 -6.49 -9.26 -1.44
N SER A 45 -6.80 -9.17 -2.72
CA SER A 45 -6.05 -8.35 -3.69
C SER A 45 -6.95 -7.25 -4.25
N ASP A 46 -6.44 -6.02 -4.25
CA ASP A 46 -7.07 -4.86 -4.87
C ASP A 46 -6.64 -4.68 -6.34
N PHE A 47 -5.69 -5.51 -6.82
CA PHE A 47 -5.07 -5.45 -8.15
C PHE A 47 -4.36 -4.14 -8.49
N THR A 48 -4.07 -3.29 -7.50
CA THR A 48 -3.34 -2.02 -7.71
C THR A 48 -1.94 -2.30 -8.24
N THR A 49 -1.24 -3.28 -7.66
CA THR A 49 0.12 -3.65 -8.07
C THR A 49 0.12 -4.16 -9.51
N ALA A 50 -0.76 -5.10 -9.84
CA ALA A 50 -0.95 -5.55 -11.22
C ALA A 50 -1.28 -4.41 -12.20
N ALA A 51 -2.13 -3.46 -11.80
CA ALA A 51 -2.50 -2.33 -12.65
C ALA A 51 -1.32 -1.41 -12.94
N LEU A 52 -0.45 -1.15 -11.95
CA LEU A 52 0.78 -0.41 -12.16
C LEU A 52 1.71 -1.09 -13.17
N VAL A 53 1.84 -2.42 -13.12
CA VAL A 53 2.62 -3.19 -14.10
C VAL A 53 2.05 -3.03 -15.50
N LEU A 54 0.75 -3.27 -15.67
CA LEU A 54 0.09 -3.24 -16.99
C LEU A 54 0.11 -1.84 -17.59
N LEU A 55 -0.22 -0.81 -16.82
CA LEU A 55 -0.21 0.57 -17.30
C LEU A 55 1.22 1.04 -17.64
N SER A 56 2.23 0.65 -16.84
CA SER A 56 3.63 0.93 -17.17
C SER A 56 4.03 0.27 -18.49
N ALA A 57 3.55 -0.95 -18.76
CA ALA A 57 3.74 -1.61 -20.04
C ALA A 57 3.04 -0.86 -21.20
N GLU A 58 1.78 -0.49 -21.03
CA GLU A 58 0.95 0.18 -22.07
C GLU A 58 1.48 1.57 -22.45
N THR A 59 2.12 2.27 -21.52
CA THR A 59 2.78 3.56 -21.82
C THR A 59 3.92 3.42 -22.82
N ILE A 60 4.56 2.25 -22.88
CA ILE A 60 5.69 1.93 -23.76
C ILE A 60 5.25 1.17 -25.01
N GLY A 61 4.53 0.06 -24.83
CA GLY A 61 4.31 -0.97 -25.84
C GLY A 61 3.00 -1.72 -25.69
N ASP A 62 2.98 -2.90 -26.28
CA ASP A 62 1.97 -3.92 -26.01
C ASP A 62 2.20 -4.49 -24.60
N SER A 63 1.12 -4.64 -23.83
CA SER A 63 1.15 -5.16 -22.46
C SER A 63 0.97 -6.67 -22.36
N ALA A 64 0.79 -7.39 -23.47
CA ALA A 64 0.56 -8.84 -23.47
C ALA A 64 1.67 -9.61 -22.71
N ALA A 65 2.94 -9.26 -22.92
CA ALA A 65 4.06 -9.88 -22.20
C ALA A 65 4.12 -9.49 -20.72
N ALA A 66 3.56 -8.33 -20.36
CA ALA A 66 3.52 -7.81 -18.99
C ALA A 66 2.44 -8.50 -18.13
N VAL A 67 1.48 -9.21 -18.71
CA VAL A 67 0.44 -9.92 -17.95
C VAL A 67 1.06 -10.96 -16.99
N ARG A 68 2.07 -11.74 -17.43
CA ARG A 68 2.73 -12.69 -16.52
C ARG A 68 3.48 -11.98 -15.39
N VAL A 69 4.03 -10.79 -15.68
CA VAL A 69 4.74 -9.96 -14.71
C VAL A 69 3.74 -9.40 -13.71
N ALA A 70 2.57 -8.94 -14.16
CA ALA A 70 1.49 -8.47 -13.31
C ALA A 70 1.04 -9.55 -12.32
N VAL A 71 0.85 -10.79 -12.80
CA VAL A 71 0.56 -11.94 -11.92
C VAL A 71 1.70 -12.19 -10.91
N ALA A 72 2.96 -12.13 -11.36
CA ALA A 72 4.11 -12.36 -10.48
C ALA A 72 4.21 -11.29 -9.37
N LEU A 73 4.02 -10.02 -9.71
CA LEU A 73 4.10 -8.92 -8.76
C LEU A 73 2.89 -8.86 -7.84
N GLU A 74 1.73 -9.34 -8.29
CA GLU A 74 0.56 -9.51 -7.42
C GLU A 74 0.84 -10.59 -6.36
N PHE A 75 1.48 -11.71 -6.72
CA PHE A 75 1.93 -12.70 -5.74
C PHE A 75 2.99 -12.18 -4.78
N ALA A 76 3.97 -11.43 -5.27
CA ALA A 76 4.96 -10.79 -4.41
C ALA A 76 4.31 -9.79 -3.45
N HIS A 77 3.28 -9.07 -3.90
CA HIS A 77 2.52 -8.16 -3.05
C HIS A 77 1.72 -8.90 -1.98
N GLN A 78 1.03 -9.98 -2.33
CA GLN A 78 0.30 -10.82 -1.37
C GLN A 78 1.25 -11.48 -0.35
N HIS A 79 2.43 -11.92 -0.78
CA HIS A 79 3.50 -12.40 0.10
C HIS A 79 3.83 -11.33 1.16
N GLU A 80 4.12 -10.11 0.72
CA GLU A 80 4.44 -9.00 1.61
C GLU A 80 3.29 -8.66 2.58
N GLN A 81 2.03 -8.73 2.14
CA GLN A 81 0.90 -8.48 3.02
C GLN A 81 0.78 -9.52 4.15
N LEU A 82 0.89 -10.81 3.82
CA LEU A 82 0.84 -11.89 4.82
C LEU A 82 1.99 -11.76 5.82
N HIS A 83 3.20 -11.49 5.32
CA HIS A 83 4.38 -11.29 6.17
C HIS A 83 4.24 -10.04 7.05
N ALA A 84 3.77 -8.92 6.50
CA ALA A 84 3.57 -7.67 7.23
C ALA A 84 2.58 -7.84 8.38
N ASP A 85 1.44 -8.50 8.14
CA ASP A 85 0.40 -8.69 9.15
C ASP A 85 0.90 -9.54 10.32
N LEU A 86 1.67 -10.59 10.01
CA LEU A 86 2.28 -11.45 11.01
C LEU A 86 3.33 -10.69 11.83
N MET A 87 4.25 -9.98 11.16
CA MET A 87 5.32 -9.22 11.80
C MET A 87 4.78 -8.11 12.70
N ALA A 88 3.77 -7.38 12.24
CA ALA A 88 3.13 -6.31 13.01
C ALA A 88 2.11 -6.82 14.05
N ARG A 89 1.87 -8.15 14.11
CA ARG A 89 0.78 -8.76 14.89
C ARG A 89 -0.56 -8.05 14.66
N ALA A 90 -0.80 -7.61 13.42
CA ALA A 90 -2.02 -6.94 13.04
C ALA A 90 -3.16 -7.96 13.09
N VAL A 91 -4.14 -7.77 13.98
CA VAL A 91 -5.23 -8.74 14.20
C VAL A 91 -6.28 -8.73 13.08
N SER A 92 -6.28 -7.69 12.24
CA SER A 92 -7.22 -7.54 11.13
C SER A 92 -6.62 -6.75 9.97
N ARG A 93 -7.05 -7.09 8.75
CA ARG A 93 -6.81 -6.33 7.52
C ARG A 93 -8.15 -5.96 6.88
N GLY A 94 -8.38 -4.66 6.72
CA GLY A 94 -9.68 -4.15 6.30
C GLY A 94 -10.78 -4.51 7.31
N HIS A 95 -11.72 -5.37 6.91
CA HIS A 95 -12.82 -5.85 7.77
C HIS A 95 -12.74 -7.34 8.08
N GLN A 96 -11.62 -7.99 7.78
CA GLN A 96 -11.41 -9.41 8.02
C GLN A 96 -10.27 -9.60 9.05
N PRO A 97 -10.33 -10.65 9.90
CA PRO A 97 -9.18 -11.10 10.66
C PRO A 97 -7.97 -11.31 9.75
N SER A 98 -6.76 -11.11 10.27
CA SER A 98 -5.55 -11.40 9.49
C SER A 98 -5.35 -12.91 9.38
N ALA A 99 -4.70 -13.36 8.29
CA ALA A 99 -4.52 -14.79 8.02
C ALA A 99 -3.81 -15.54 9.16
N TRP A 100 -2.85 -14.91 9.86
CA TRP A 100 -2.18 -15.54 11.01
C TRP A 100 -3.11 -15.74 12.21
N VAL A 101 -4.16 -14.92 12.36
CA VAL A 101 -5.18 -15.09 13.41
C VAL A 101 -6.06 -16.29 13.08
N GLU A 102 -6.47 -16.42 11.82
CA GLU A 102 -7.39 -17.47 11.38
C GLU A 102 -6.69 -18.84 11.25
N PHE A 103 -5.48 -18.87 10.69
CA PHE A 103 -4.80 -20.11 10.31
C PHE A 103 -3.53 -20.41 11.12
N GLY A 104 -3.09 -19.46 11.97
CA GLY A 104 -1.85 -19.57 12.75
C GLY A 104 -0.60 -19.11 12.01
N ASP A 105 0.44 -18.80 12.78
CA ASP A 105 1.74 -18.29 12.29
C ASP A 105 2.35 -19.20 11.22
N ASP A 106 2.45 -20.51 11.47
CA ASP A 106 3.12 -21.46 10.58
C ASP A 106 2.47 -21.55 9.18
N ARG A 107 1.13 -21.56 9.14
CA ARG A 107 0.38 -21.61 7.88
C ARG A 107 0.47 -20.30 7.12
N ALA A 108 0.45 -19.16 7.82
CA ALA A 108 0.60 -17.85 7.21
C ALA A 108 1.98 -17.67 6.55
N VAL A 109 3.06 -18.06 7.25
CA VAL A 109 4.43 -18.03 6.69
C VAL A 109 4.54 -18.97 5.49
N SER A 110 4.07 -20.21 5.62
CA SER A 110 4.14 -21.20 4.54
C SER A 110 3.39 -20.74 3.29
N ALA A 111 2.24 -20.08 3.45
CA ALA A 111 1.47 -19.51 2.35
C ALA A 111 2.19 -18.32 1.70
N ALA A 112 2.84 -17.45 2.49
CA ALA A 112 3.65 -16.37 1.97
C ALA A 112 4.84 -16.90 1.13
N ASP A 113 5.52 -17.96 1.57
CA ASP A 113 6.63 -18.58 0.83
C ASP A 113 6.16 -19.22 -0.49
N ALA A 114 4.97 -19.85 -0.49
CA ALA A 114 4.38 -20.40 -1.69
C ALA A 114 4.07 -19.32 -2.73
N LEU A 115 3.54 -18.17 -2.30
CA LEU A 115 3.29 -17.01 -3.14
C LEU A 115 4.57 -16.47 -3.79
N LEU A 116 5.64 -16.31 -3.01
CA LEU A 116 6.91 -15.84 -3.54
C LEU A 116 7.52 -16.82 -4.54
N SER A 117 7.40 -18.12 -4.28
CA SER A 117 7.82 -19.19 -5.22
C SER A 117 7.03 -19.11 -6.53
N LEU A 118 5.71 -18.90 -6.47
CA LEU A 118 4.86 -18.69 -7.63
C LEU A 118 5.23 -17.41 -8.39
N ALA A 119 5.61 -16.33 -7.71
CA ALA A 119 6.09 -15.11 -8.35
C ALA A 119 7.33 -15.39 -9.21
N PHE A 120 8.35 -16.02 -8.63
CA PHE A 120 9.60 -16.32 -9.35
C PHE A 120 9.41 -17.28 -10.53
N ALA A 121 8.51 -18.25 -10.42
CA ALA A 121 8.22 -19.20 -11.51
C ALA A 121 7.67 -18.52 -12.78
N ARG A 122 7.17 -17.28 -12.67
CA ARG A 122 6.59 -16.50 -13.77
C ARG A 122 7.55 -15.50 -14.38
N LEU A 123 8.73 -15.31 -13.77
CA LEU A 123 9.70 -14.31 -14.18
C LEU A 123 10.86 -14.95 -14.96
N THR A 124 11.39 -14.19 -15.92
CA THR A 124 12.67 -14.53 -16.55
C THR A 124 13.81 -14.26 -15.58
N LYS A 125 14.98 -14.86 -15.80
CA LYS A 125 16.14 -14.69 -14.92
C LYS A 125 16.50 -13.20 -14.65
N PRO A 126 16.54 -12.29 -15.64
CA PRO A 126 16.79 -10.88 -15.36
C PRO A 126 15.71 -10.24 -14.46
N GLU A 127 14.45 -10.57 -14.67
CA GLU A 127 13.34 -10.00 -13.88
C GLU A 127 13.32 -10.55 -12.45
N VAL A 128 13.68 -11.82 -12.25
CA VAL A 128 13.88 -12.40 -10.92
C VAL A 128 14.95 -11.60 -10.16
N MET A 129 16.05 -11.21 -10.82
CA MET A 129 17.10 -10.43 -10.16
C MET A 129 16.61 -9.05 -9.73
N ILE A 130 15.78 -8.39 -10.55
CA ILE A 130 15.20 -7.08 -10.22
C ILE A 130 14.23 -7.21 -9.03
N LEU A 131 13.33 -8.20 -9.07
CA LEU A 131 12.41 -8.46 -7.95
C LEU A 131 13.18 -8.79 -6.67
N ASN A 132 14.24 -9.60 -6.76
CA ASN A 132 15.04 -9.96 -5.60
C ASN A 132 15.77 -8.76 -4.96
N VAL A 133 16.22 -7.78 -5.76
CA VAL A 133 16.78 -6.53 -5.23
C VAL A 133 15.72 -5.74 -4.45
N ALA A 134 14.50 -5.65 -4.99
CA ALA A 134 13.40 -4.99 -4.30
C ALA A 134 13.03 -5.70 -2.98
N LEU A 135 12.95 -7.04 -2.99
CA LEU A 135 12.65 -7.82 -1.78
C LEU A 135 13.74 -7.69 -0.71
N LEU A 136 15.02 -7.68 -1.10
CA LEU A 136 16.11 -7.44 -0.15
C LEU A 136 16.05 -6.04 0.46
N SER A 137 15.65 -5.03 -0.33
CA SER A 137 15.38 -3.68 0.19
C SER A 137 14.23 -3.69 1.19
N VAL A 138 13.16 -4.45 0.93
CA VAL A 138 12.03 -4.57 1.84
C VAL A 138 12.45 -5.23 3.16
N VAL A 139 13.25 -6.30 3.10
CA VAL A 139 13.81 -6.96 4.28
C VAL A 139 14.67 -5.99 5.10
N ASP A 140 15.54 -5.22 4.47
CA ASP A 140 16.35 -4.19 5.14
C ASP A 140 15.46 -3.14 5.83
N GLY A 141 14.40 -2.69 5.14
CA GLY A 141 13.41 -1.79 5.71
C GLY A 141 12.66 -2.36 6.93
N TYR A 142 12.34 -3.66 6.95
CA TYR A 142 11.78 -4.31 8.15
C TYR A 142 12.76 -4.33 9.31
N VAL A 143 14.03 -4.65 9.06
CA VAL A 143 15.07 -4.67 10.11
C VAL A 143 15.21 -3.28 10.71
N GLN A 144 15.32 -2.25 9.88
CA GLN A 144 15.39 -0.85 10.31
C GLN A 144 14.14 -0.43 11.11
N GLU A 145 12.94 -0.81 10.69
CA GLU A 145 11.69 -0.50 11.41
C GLU A 145 11.65 -1.16 12.81
N ILE A 146 12.13 -2.40 12.92
CA ILE A 146 12.24 -3.11 14.21
C ILE A 146 13.22 -2.36 15.13
N GLU A 147 14.41 -2.03 14.64
CA GLU A 147 15.45 -1.31 15.40
C GLU A 147 14.98 0.10 15.83
N MET A 148 14.18 0.76 14.99
CA MET A 148 13.54 2.04 15.33
C MET A 148 12.49 1.87 16.43
N GLY A 149 11.71 0.79 16.41
CA GLY A 149 10.67 0.51 17.41
C GLY A 149 11.21 0.29 18.82
N GLU A 150 12.50 -0.03 18.96
CA GLU A 150 13.19 -0.20 20.25
C GLU A 150 13.77 1.11 20.81
N ARG A 151 13.66 2.22 20.07
CA ARG A 151 14.31 3.50 20.40
C ARG A 151 13.34 4.67 20.48
N ASP A 152 13.69 5.60 21.37
CA ASP A 152 12.99 6.87 21.59
C ASP A 152 13.73 8.08 20.98
N ASP A 153 14.60 7.87 19.99
CA ASP A 153 15.35 8.95 19.32
C ASP A 153 15.28 8.89 17.79
N VAL A 154 14.32 8.13 17.26
CA VAL A 154 14.06 8.02 15.82
C VAL A 154 13.86 9.39 15.19
N ASP A 155 14.63 9.68 14.14
CA ASP A 155 14.54 10.92 13.37
C ASP A 155 13.79 10.77 12.03
N MET A 156 13.54 11.91 11.38
CA MET A 156 12.85 11.96 10.09
C MET A 156 13.61 11.21 8.98
N ALA A 157 14.93 11.25 8.97
CA ALA A 157 15.74 10.64 7.92
C ALA A 157 15.71 9.12 8.01
N GLU A 158 15.77 8.55 9.22
CA GLU A 158 15.62 7.12 9.47
C GLU A 158 14.25 6.62 9.00
N HIS A 159 13.16 7.32 9.36
CA HIS A 159 11.81 6.89 8.98
C HIS A 159 11.54 7.02 7.48
N LEU A 160 12.10 8.03 6.81
CA LEU A 160 12.07 8.13 5.34
C LEU A 160 12.92 7.03 4.68
N GLY A 161 14.03 6.62 5.30
CA GLY A 161 14.83 5.47 4.88
C GLY A 161 14.00 4.17 4.87
N VAL A 162 13.29 3.90 5.98
CA VAL A 162 12.34 2.78 6.06
C VAL A 162 11.20 2.91 5.05
N ALA A 163 10.67 4.11 4.87
CA ALA A 163 9.61 4.36 3.88
C ALA A 163 10.06 3.98 2.47
N ALA A 164 11.26 4.40 2.06
CA ALA A 164 11.84 4.05 0.77
C ALA A 164 12.17 2.55 0.66
N ALA A 165 12.80 1.98 1.69
CA ALA A 165 13.26 0.60 1.66
C ALA A 165 12.09 -0.41 1.61
N LYS A 166 11.06 -0.20 2.45
CA LYS A 166 9.95 -1.14 2.66
C LYS A 166 8.69 -0.81 1.84
N HIS A 167 8.33 0.47 1.70
CA HIS A 167 7.00 0.84 1.21
C HIS A 167 6.97 1.20 -0.27
N SER A 168 8.09 1.65 -0.85
CA SER A 168 8.17 2.04 -2.26
C SER A 168 8.89 1.03 -3.16
N ALA A 169 9.82 0.24 -2.63
CA ALA A 169 10.63 -0.70 -3.41
C ALA A 169 9.81 -1.65 -4.33
N LEU A 170 8.73 -2.25 -3.82
CA LEU A 170 7.90 -3.15 -4.64
C LEU A 170 7.09 -2.39 -5.71
N THR A 171 6.64 -1.16 -5.41
CA THR A 171 5.96 -0.29 -6.37
C THR A 171 6.90 0.17 -7.49
N ALA A 172 8.14 0.53 -7.15
CA ALA A 172 9.21 0.84 -8.10
C ALA A 172 9.49 -0.36 -9.00
N CYS A 173 9.65 -1.55 -8.41
CA CYS A 173 9.88 -2.81 -9.12
C CYS A 173 8.75 -3.15 -10.08
N ALA A 174 7.48 -3.00 -9.66
CA ALA A 174 6.32 -3.25 -10.49
C ALA A 174 6.30 -2.36 -11.75
N CYS A 175 6.58 -1.06 -11.58
CA CYS A 175 6.62 -0.12 -12.70
C CYS A 175 7.79 -0.42 -13.65
N GLU A 176 8.99 -0.66 -13.10
CA GLU A 176 10.20 -0.99 -13.86
C GLU A 176 10.00 -2.26 -14.71
N LEU A 177 9.53 -3.34 -14.08
CA LEU A 177 9.33 -4.62 -14.74
C LEU A 177 8.20 -4.58 -15.77
N GLY A 178 7.12 -3.83 -15.51
CA GLY A 178 6.06 -3.60 -16.49
C GLY A 178 6.59 -2.93 -17.76
N ALA A 179 7.37 -1.87 -17.61
CA ALA A 179 7.98 -1.18 -18.74
C ALA A 179 8.97 -2.07 -19.51
N LEU A 180 9.82 -2.82 -18.80
CA LEU A 180 10.78 -3.75 -19.41
C LEU A 180 10.09 -4.86 -20.20
N ALA A 181 8.99 -5.41 -19.68
CA ALA A 181 8.21 -6.44 -20.36
C ALA A 181 7.62 -5.96 -21.70
N ALA A 182 7.36 -4.65 -21.83
CA ALA A 182 6.91 -4.00 -23.07
C ALA A 182 8.05 -3.54 -23.99
N GLY A 183 9.31 -3.86 -23.66
CA GLY A 183 10.48 -3.53 -24.48
C GLY A 183 11.09 -2.14 -24.22
N ALA A 184 10.86 -1.56 -23.03
CA ALA A 184 11.53 -0.33 -22.64
C ALA A 184 13.06 -0.46 -22.68
N SER A 185 13.74 0.62 -23.07
CA SER A 185 15.19 0.74 -22.85
C SER A 185 15.49 0.83 -21.35
N ARG A 186 16.74 0.52 -20.96
CA ARG A 186 17.18 0.66 -19.56
C ARG A 186 16.96 2.07 -19.01
N SER A 187 17.16 3.10 -19.83
CA SER A 187 16.91 4.49 -19.42
C SER A 187 15.43 4.79 -19.18
N GLN A 188 14.53 4.16 -19.95
CA GLN A 188 13.09 4.31 -19.72
C GLN A 188 12.67 3.53 -18.47
N ALA A 189 13.15 2.30 -18.33
CA ALA A 189 12.88 1.47 -17.15
C ALA A 189 13.29 2.16 -15.85
N GLU A 190 14.44 2.84 -15.84
CA GLU A 190 14.89 3.65 -14.71
C GLU A 190 13.91 4.77 -14.35
N HIS A 191 13.33 5.46 -15.34
CA HIS A 191 12.28 6.45 -15.07
C HIS A 191 10.99 5.82 -14.52
N PHE A 192 10.65 4.59 -14.91
CA PHE A 192 9.53 3.87 -14.30
C PHE A 192 9.84 3.42 -12.87
N ARG A 193 11.09 3.02 -12.59
CA ARG A 193 11.54 2.71 -11.24
C ARG A 193 11.40 3.92 -10.33
N GLU A 194 11.93 5.08 -10.75
CA GLU A 194 11.81 6.34 -10.00
C GLU A 194 10.35 6.82 -9.88
N PHE A 195 9.55 6.67 -10.94
CA PHE A 195 8.11 6.93 -10.88
C PHE A 195 7.43 6.09 -9.79
N GLY A 196 7.67 4.77 -9.76
CA GLY A 196 7.06 3.89 -8.78
C GLY A 196 7.59 4.14 -7.36
N ASP A 197 8.86 4.51 -7.23
CA ASP A 197 9.45 4.88 -5.94
C ASP A 197 8.74 6.11 -5.33
N ASP A 198 8.56 7.16 -6.13
CA ASP A 198 7.84 8.36 -5.75
C ASP A 198 6.39 8.09 -5.34
N VAL A 199 5.69 7.26 -6.12
CA VAL A 199 4.30 6.88 -5.82
C VAL A 199 4.22 6.10 -4.52
N GLY A 200 5.15 5.17 -4.29
CA GLY A 200 5.20 4.40 -3.05
C GLY A 200 5.49 5.25 -1.82
N LEU A 201 6.44 6.18 -1.92
CA LEU A 201 6.77 7.10 -0.83
C LEU A 201 5.62 8.09 -0.56
N ALA A 202 4.99 8.62 -1.62
CA ALA A 202 3.80 9.47 -1.50
C ALA A 202 2.66 8.70 -0.80
N ARG A 203 2.45 7.44 -1.16
CA ARG A 203 1.44 6.58 -0.50
C ARG A 203 1.73 6.43 0.99
N LYS A 204 3.00 6.23 1.38
CA LYS A 204 3.38 6.12 2.80
C LYS A 204 3.08 7.39 3.60
N HIS A 205 3.34 8.57 3.04
CA HIS A 205 2.94 9.84 3.68
C HIS A 205 1.43 9.91 3.94
N VAL A 206 0.62 9.43 2.99
CA VAL A 206 -0.84 9.42 3.12
C VAL A 206 -1.30 8.34 4.10
N ASP A 207 -0.70 7.15 4.06
CA ASP A 207 -1.01 6.06 4.99
C ASP A 207 -0.76 6.48 6.44
N ASP A 208 0.33 7.17 6.74
CA ASP A 208 0.63 7.66 8.09
C ASP A 208 -0.34 8.75 8.55
N VAL A 209 -0.85 9.57 7.63
CA VAL A 209 -1.95 10.52 7.93
C VAL A 209 -3.23 9.75 8.24
N GLU A 210 -3.60 8.76 7.44
CA GLU A 210 -4.82 7.98 7.67
C GLU A 210 -4.74 7.11 8.93
N ALA A 211 -3.56 6.67 9.33
CA ALA A 211 -3.38 5.90 10.56
C ALA A 211 -3.68 6.74 11.83
N ILE A 212 -3.55 8.07 11.75
CA ILE A 212 -3.95 8.98 12.83
C ILE A 212 -5.40 9.44 12.66
N TRP A 213 -5.82 9.87 11.47
CA TRP A 213 -7.09 10.59 11.28
C TRP A 213 -8.15 9.86 10.44
N GLY A 214 -7.83 8.73 9.83
CA GLY A 214 -8.75 7.99 8.95
C GLY A 214 -9.88 7.26 9.69
N GLY A 215 -9.60 6.77 10.90
CA GLY A 215 -10.57 6.02 11.70
C GLY A 215 -11.06 4.73 11.01
N ALA A 216 -12.08 4.09 11.59
CA ALA A 216 -12.46 2.73 11.20
C ALA A 216 -12.97 2.60 9.76
N THR A 217 -13.61 3.64 9.23
CA THR A 217 -14.18 3.63 7.88
C THR A 217 -13.15 3.79 6.78
N VAL A 218 -12.04 4.48 7.04
CA VAL A 218 -11.01 4.76 6.02
C VAL A 218 -9.80 3.84 6.21
N SER A 219 -9.31 3.70 7.43
CA SER A 219 -8.08 2.95 7.74
C SER A 219 -8.32 1.52 8.22
N GLY A 220 -9.57 1.18 8.60
CA GLY A 220 -9.89 -0.07 9.30
C GLY A 220 -9.41 -0.11 10.76
N ARG A 221 -8.82 0.98 11.28
CA ARG A 221 -8.28 1.09 12.64
C ARG A 221 -9.03 2.13 13.47
N PRO A 222 -8.95 2.10 14.81
CA PRO A 222 -9.47 3.17 15.65
C PRO A 222 -8.90 4.55 15.26
N LEU A 223 -9.64 5.63 15.57
CA LEU A 223 -9.09 6.97 15.43
C LEU A 223 -7.91 7.15 16.39
N TYR A 224 -6.85 7.80 15.89
CA TYR A 224 -5.63 8.12 16.64
C TYR A 224 -4.84 6.90 17.12
N ASP A 225 -5.01 5.74 16.47
CA ASP A 225 -4.41 4.47 16.88
C ASP A 225 -2.88 4.55 17.02
N ASP A 226 -2.21 5.16 16.05
CA ASP A 226 -0.75 5.34 16.11
C ASP A 226 -0.32 6.22 17.29
N LEU A 227 -1.09 7.24 17.65
CA LEU A 227 -0.80 8.10 18.79
C LEU A 227 -1.08 7.41 20.13
N ALA A 228 -2.12 6.57 20.20
CA ALA A 228 -2.40 5.73 21.36
C ALA A 228 -1.24 4.77 21.67
N HIS A 229 -0.57 4.29 20.61
CA HIS A 229 0.63 3.45 20.71
C HIS A 229 1.94 4.25 20.67
N ARG A 230 1.88 5.59 20.73
CA ARG A 230 3.02 6.51 20.72
C ARG A 230 4.00 6.30 19.54
N ARG A 231 3.49 5.87 18.38
CA ARG A 231 4.27 5.63 17.17
C ARG A 231 4.71 6.95 16.54
N ARG A 232 6.01 7.08 16.25
CA ARG A 232 6.59 8.25 15.59
C ARG A 232 6.45 8.19 14.08
N THR A 233 5.21 8.24 13.59
CA THR A 233 4.94 8.29 12.15
C THR A 233 5.32 9.64 11.53
N LEU A 234 5.30 9.73 10.21
CA LEU A 234 5.74 10.93 9.47
C LEU A 234 5.09 12.24 9.96
N PRO A 235 3.76 12.31 10.23
CA PRO A 235 3.15 13.51 10.77
C PRO A 235 3.71 13.90 12.15
N VAL A 236 3.99 12.91 13.00
CA VAL A 236 4.53 13.12 14.35
C VAL A 236 5.97 13.63 14.29
N LEU A 237 6.82 12.99 13.48
CA LEU A 237 8.20 13.42 13.27
C LEU A 237 8.27 14.84 12.70
N ALA A 238 7.38 15.17 11.76
CA ALA A 238 7.31 16.53 11.22
C ALA A 238 6.91 17.57 12.28
N ALA A 239 6.04 17.22 13.23
CA ALA A 239 5.70 18.08 14.35
C ALA A 239 6.87 18.25 15.34
N ILE A 240 7.61 17.16 15.61
CA ILE A 240 8.81 17.17 16.46
C ILE A 240 9.92 18.05 15.84
N ASP A 241 10.18 17.91 14.54
CA ASP A 241 11.14 18.74 13.80
C ASP A 241 10.74 20.23 13.79
N ALA A 242 9.43 20.52 13.85
CA ALA A 242 8.91 21.87 14.03
C ALA A 242 9.03 22.41 15.47
N GLY A 243 9.61 21.64 16.40
CA GLY A 243 9.86 22.01 17.79
C GLY A 243 8.72 21.66 18.76
N THR A 244 7.77 20.81 18.35
CA THR A 244 6.68 20.38 19.22
C THR A 244 7.04 19.10 19.97
N ASP A 245 7.05 19.15 21.29
CA ASP A 245 7.20 17.96 22.12
C ASP A 245 5.86 17.21 22.20
N VAL A 246 5.56 16.43 21.15
CA VAL A 246 4.29 15.68 21.03
C VAL A 246 4.12 14.74 22.22
N TYR A 247 5.19 14.10 22.69
CA TYR A 247 5.11 12.97 23.63
C TYR A 247 5.61 13.26 25.04
N GLY A 248 6.13 14.46 25.31
CA GLY A 248 6.59 14.89 26.64
C GLY A 248 5.47 15.26 27.61
N VAL A 249 4.22 15.34 27.15
CA VAL A 249 3.04 15.49 28.00
C VAL A 249 2.24 14.19 28.06
N ALA A 250 1.70 13.88 29.24
CA ALA A 250 0.67 12.86 29.37
C ALA A 250 -0.66 13.47 28.90
N ALA A 251 -1.11 13.08 27.70
CA ALA A 251 -2.30 13.59 27.05
C ALA A 251 -3.04 12.46 26.33
N GLU A 252 -4.35 12.62 26.15
CA GLU A 252 -5.15 11.65 25.41
C GLU A 252 -4.79 11.65 23.92
N PRO A 253 -4.96 10.54 23.17
CA PRO A 253 -4.56 10.45 21.75
C PRO A 253 -5.14 11.56 20.87
N ARG A 254 -6.35 12.04 21.20
CA ARG A 254 -6.98 13.17 20.52
C ARG A 254 -6.22 14.49 20.73
N GLU A 255 -5.78 14.76 21.95
CA GLU A 255 -5.03 15.98 22.30
C GLU A 255 -3.64 15.95 21.63
N LEU A 256 -3.01 14.77 21.60
CA LEU A 256 -1.78 14.54 20.83
C LEU A 256 -2.00 14.82 19.33
N ALA A 257 -3.13 14.40 18.77
CA ALA A 257 -3.47 14.65 17.38
C ALA A 257 -3.65 16.15 17.10
N ASP A 258 -4.26 16.89 18.03
CA ASP A 258 -4.42 18.34 17.95
C ASP A 258 -3.05 19.05 17.99
N LEU A 259 -2.10 18.58 18.81
CA LEU A 259 -0.71 19.09 18.82
C LEU A 259 -0.02 18.87 17.48
N VAL A 260 -0.10 17.65 16.93
CA VAL A 260 0.51 17.31 15.63
C VAL A 260 -0.12 18.14 14.50
N GLU A 261 -1.44 18.33 14.53
CA GLU A 261 -2.17 19.16 13.58
C GLU A 261 -1.73 20.62 13.65
N GLN A 262 -1.68 21.21 14.84
CA GLN A 262 -1.30 22.60 15.08
C GLN A 262 0.16 22.87 14.68
N ALA A 263 1.05 21.89 14.91
CA ALA A 263 2.44 21.93 14.48
C ALA A 263 2.60 21.80 12.95
N GLY A 264 1.54 21.43 12.23
CA GLY A 264 1.53 21.28 10.78
C GLY A 264 1.97 19.90 10.27
N GLY A 265 2.05 18.89 11.14
CA GLY A 265 2.51 17.54 10.78
C GLY A 265 1.69 16.88 9.68
N ARG A 266 0.35 16.96 9.75
CA ARG A 266 -0.55 16.49 8.68
C ARG A 266 -0.28 17.21 7.37
N LYS A 267 -0.31 18.55 7.42
CA LYS A 267 -0.13 19.41 6.25
C LYS A 267 1.21 19.15 5.57
N TRP A 268 2.28 18.93 6.34
CA TRP A 268 3.58 18.58 5.81
C TRP A 268 3.53 17.28 5.00
N CYS A 269 2.92 16.21 5.54
CA CYS A 269 2.77 14.93 4.82
C CYS A 269 1.95 15.07 3.53
N GLU A 270 0.83 15.79 3.58
CA GLU A 270 0.00 16.05 2.40
C GLU A 270 0.80 16.80 1.31
N GLN A 271 1.60 17.81 1.69
CA GLN A 271 2.47 18.54 0.77
C GLN A 271 3.60 17.68 0.20
N GLN A 272 4.23 16.82 1.01
CA GLN A 272 5.24 15.89 0.51
C GLN A 272 4.65 14.90 -0.49
N ALA A 273 3.46 14.36 -0.22
CA ALA A 273 2.77 13.47 -1.15
C ALA A 273 2.48 14.16 -2.49
N GLU A 274 2.05 15.43 -2.49
CA GLU A 274 1.85 16.22 -3.72
C GLU A 274 3.16 16.46 -4.49
N LEU A 275 4.25 16.78 -3.79
CA LEU A 275 5.56 17.01 -4.40
C LEU A 275 6.12 15.73 -5.05
N LEU A 276 6.01 14.60 -4.36
CA LEU A 276 6.43 13.29 -4.86
C LEU A 276 5.59 12.89 -6.08
N LEU A 277 4.28 13.08 -6.04
CA LEU A 277 3.42 12.80 -7.20
C LEU A 277 3.77 13.70 -8.41
N ALA A 278 4.15 14.96 -8.18
CA ALA A 278 4.63 15.84 -9.24
C ALA A 278 5.98 15.38 -9.81
N ARG A 279 6.89 14.87 -8.97
CA ARG A 279 8.17 14.27 -9.39
C ARG A 279 7.94 12.99 -10.21
N ALA A 280 7.03 12.13 -9.78
CA ALA A 280 6.62 10.93 -10.51
C ALA A 280 6.13 11.31 -11.93
N LEU A 281 5.23 12.30 -12.04
CA LEU A 281 4.74 12.78 -13.33
C LEU A 281 5.86 13.28 -14.25
N ASN A 282 6.89 13.92 -13.69
CA ASN A 282 8.04 14.34 -14.47
C ASN A 282 8.81 13.14 -15.04
N HIS A 283 9.03 12.08 -14.27
CA HIS A 283 9.65 10.84 -14.75
C HIS A 283 8.85 10.22 -15.90
N LEU A 284 7.53 10.14 -15.76
CA LEU A 284 6.65 9.63 -16.81
C LEU A 284 6.71 10.49 -18.08
N ARG A 285 6.89 11.81 -17.97
CA ARG A 285 7.06 12.68 -19.16
C ARG A 285 8.39 12.48 -19.88
N GLN A 286 9.45 12.09 -19.18
CA GLN A 286 10.77 11.87 -19.81
C GLN A 286 10.78 10.71 -20.80
N VAL A 287 9.89 9.72 -20.63
CA VAL A 287 9.84 8.52 -21.49
C VAL A 287 8.99 8.67 -22.75
N LYS A 288 8.39 9.86 -22.97
CA LYS A 288 7.48 10.17 -24.10
C LYS A 288 6.37 9.11 -24.26
N PRO A 289 5.53 8.93 -23.23
CA PRO A 289 4.62 7.80 -23.14
C PRO A 289 3.43 7.96 -24.09
N ARG A 290 2.73 6.86 -24.36
CA ARG A 290 1.40 6.94 -24.98
C ARG A 290 0.43 7.69 -24.07
N ALA A 291 -0.21 8.73 -24.61
CA ALA A 291 -0.99 9.69 -23.83
C ALA A 291 -2.05 9.04 -22.93
N ARG A 292 -2.91 8.18 -23.50
CA ARG A 292 -3.99 7.52 -22.72
C ARG A 292 -3.46 6.70 -21.54
N ALA A 293 -2.48 5.82 -21.77
CA ALA A 293 -1.93 4.98 -20.73
C ALA A 293 -1.18 5.80 -19.67
N ALA A 294 -0.53 6.90 -20.07
CA ALA A 294 0.10 7.82 -19.12
C ALA A 294 -0.91 8.53 -18.22
N ASP A 295 -2.04 8.98 -18.79
CA ASP A 295 -3.10 9.62 -18.04
C ASP A 295 -3.80 8.64 -17.09
N GLU A 296 -4.06 7.40 -17.53
CA GLU A 296 -4.62 6.33 -16.68
C GLU A 296 -3.63 5.93 -15.56
N LEU A 297 -2.33 5.79 -15.86
CA LEU A 297 -1.29 5.50 -14.86
C LEU A 297 -1.19 6.61 -13.81
N PHE A 298 -1.15 7.87 -14.26
CA PHE A 298 -1.10 9.00 -13.34
C PHE A 298 -2.40 9.17 -12.54
N GLY A 299 -3.55 8.88 -13.17
CA GLY A 299 -4.85 8.85 -12.52
C GLY A 299 -4.91 7.82 -11.38
N LEU A 300 -4.40 6.61 -11.62
CA LEU A 300 -4.28 5.57 -10.60
C LEU A 300 -3.30 5.98 -9.49
N ALA A 301 -2.12 6.50 -9.84
CA ALA A 301 -1.14 6.98 -8.88
C ALA A 301 -1.72 8.04 -7.94
N ARG A 302 -2.52 8.98 -8.46
CA ARG A 302 -3.23 9.99 -7.66
C ARG A 302 -4.29 9.38 -6.75
N GLU A 303 -5.04 8.38 -7.23
CA GLU A 303 -6.10 7.71 -6.45
C GLU A 303 -5.53 7.00 -5.21
N VAL A 304 -4.39 6.31 -5.36
CA VAL A 304 -3.76 5.57 -4.26
C VAL A 304 -2.91 6.44 -3.34
N THR A 305 -2.76 7.73 -3.67
CA THR A 305 -2.00 8.73 -2.91
C THR A 305 -2.88 9.92 -2.51
N THR A 306 -2.75 11.09 -3.14
CA THR A 306 -3.28 12.37 -2.65
C THR A 306 -4.81 12.43 -2.64
N ALA A 307 -5.52 11.64 -3.45
CA ALA A 307 -7.00 11.62 -3.43
C ALA A 307 -7.56 11.13 -2.09
N ARG A 308 -6.79 10.31 -1.37
CA ARG A 308 -7.13 9.78 -0.05
C ARG A 308 -7.04 10.83 1.06
N CYS A 309 -6.11 11.80 0.97
CA CYS A 309 -6.03 12.92 1.91
C CYS A 309 -7.37 13.68 2.01
N ALA A 310 -8.06 13.89 0.88
CA ALA A 310 -9.35 14.58 0.86
C ALA A 310 -10.44 13.81 1.64
N ARG A 311 -10.40 12.47 1.64
CA ARG A 311 -11.34 11.61 2.38
C ARG A 311 -11.06 11.67 3.89
N ALA A 312 -9.79 11.68 4.28
CA ALA A 312 -9.37 11.76 5.69
C ALA A 312 -9.73 13.09 6.38
N ARG A 313 -10.01 14.17 5.62
CA ARG A 313 -10.45 15.46 6.18
C ARG A 313 -11.93 15.48 6.61
N THR A 314 -12.74 14.51 6.18
CA THR A 314 -14.17 14.45 6.49
C THR A 314 -14.44 13.25 7.40
N PRO A 315 -14.49 13.41 8.73
CA PRO A 315 -14.90 12.31 9.59
C PRO A 315 -16.33 11.89 9.22
N ALA A 316 -16.54 10.60 8.98
CA ALA A 316 -17.87 10.06 8.75
C ALA A 316 -18.78 10.45 9.93
N PRO A 317 -20.06 10.81 9.69
CA PRO A 317 -20.98 11.13 10.77
C PRO A 317 -21.09 9.93 11.71
N VAL A 318 -20.81 10.16 13.00
CA VAL A 318 -21.00 9.16 14.05
C VAL A 318 -22.48 8.83 14.12
N VAL A 319 -22.87 7.66 13.62
CA VAL A 319 -24.21 7.12 13.84
C VAL A 319 -24.26 6.64 15.30
N PRO A 320 -25.11 7.22 16.17
CA PRO A 320 -25.20 6.75 17.55
C PRO A 320 -25.69 5.31 17.55
N SER A 321 -24.90 4.41 18.13
CA SER A 321 -25.34 3.04 18.40
C SER A 321 -26.55 3.10 19.33
N GLN A 322 -27.72 2.71 18.83
CA GLN A 322 -28.89 2.51 19.68
C GLN A 322 -28.62 1.32 20.60
N SER A 323 -28.21 1.61 21.82
CA SER A 323 -28.18 0.67 22.93
C SER A 323 -29.61 0.19 23.20
N THR A 324 -29.92 -1.04 22.79
CA THR A 324 -31.14 -1.76 23.21
C THR A 324 -31.01 -2.17 24.67
N ALA A 325 -31.31 -1.22 25.57
CA ALA A 325 -31.66 -1.53 26.95
C ALA A 325 -33.16 -1.84 27.01
N GLU A 326 -33.56 -3.04 26.61
CA GLU A 326 -34.89 -3.57 26.96
C GLU A 326 -34.78 -4.50 28.17
N SER A 327 -35.20 -3.91 29.29
CA SER A 327 -35.63 -4.49 30.55
C SER A 327 -36.31 -5.86 30.39
N ARG A 328 -35.71 -6.92 30.95
CA ARG A 328 -36.45 -8.11 31.39
C ARG A 328 -36.90 -7.89 32.83
N ALA A 329 -38.09 -7.33 32.98
CA ALA A 329 -38.92 -7.43 34.17
C ALA A 329 -40.25 -8.08 33.80
N ASP A 330 -40.70 -8.99 34.68
CA ASP A 330 -42.02 -9.63 34.73
C ASP A 330 -42.44 -10.62 33.65
N GLN A 331 -42.25 -11.92 33.96
CA GLN A 331 -43.34 -12.90 33.78
C GLN A 331 -43.41 -13.81 35.01
N THR A 332 -44.40 -13.55 35.86
CA THR A 332 -44.92 -14.48 36.87
C THR A 332 -46.33 -14.90 36.43
N LEU A 333 -46.61 -16.21 36.55
CA LEU A 333 -47.91 -16.90 36.59
C LEU A 333 -48.69 -17.16 35.29
N ALA A 334 -48.62 -18.42 34.84
CA ALA A 334 -49.75 -19.37 34.90
C ALA A 334 -49.20 -20.81 34.95
#